data_AF-A0AA42H7P6-F1
#
_entry.id   AF-A0AA42H7P6-F1
#
_cell.length_a   1.000
_cell.length_b   1.000
_cell.length_c   1.000
_cell.angle_alpha   90.00
_cell.angle_beta   90.00
_cell.angle_gamma   90.00
#
_symmetry.space_group_name_H-M   'P 1'
#
loop_
_entity.id
_entity.type
_entity.pdbx_description
1 polymer ?
#
loop_
_entity_poly.entity_id
_entity_poly.type
_entity_poly.pdbx_seq_one_letter_code
_entity_poly.pdbx_strand_id
1 'polypeptide(L)'
;MMALEGVSKGALAKTIREVIRGGHGSEFLPSAPALRLLCDKNQRAVAEDLARARIHNETIEENKRLAAPRVERDEAFYERGRRRMESFHAAMKPNDEQAKENSYDAAMARLQAAAEANGHEFNIDNLKSAPSGTFKQAGRAA
;
A
#
# COMPACT_ATOMS: atom_id res chain seq x y z
N MET A 1 8.43 -2.25 -42.51
CA MET A 1 8.24 -3.08 -41.30
C MET A 1 9.04 -2.43 -40.18
N MET A 2 8.39 -1.86 -39.15
CA MET A 2 9.12 -1.21 -38.06
C MET A 2 9.65 -2.27 -37.08
N ALA A 3 10.97 -2.35 -36.92
CA ALA A 3 11.63 -3.43 -36.18
C ALA A 3 11.24 -3.53 -34.68
N LEU A 4 10.67 -2.48 -34.09
CA LEU A 4 10.31 -2.40 -32.68
C LEU A 4 8.80 -2.34 -32.43
N GLU A 5 7.99 -2.61 -33.45
CA GLU A 5 6.54 -2.64 -33.32
C GLU A 5 6.10 -3.77 -32.38
N GLY A 6 5.30 -3.45 -31.34
CA GLY A 6 4.83 -4.39 -30.32
C GLY A 6 5.76 -4.62 -29.13
N VAL A 7 6.93 -3.96 -29.04
CA VAL A 7 7.77 -4.01 -27.83
C VAL A 7 7.14 -3.14 -26.74
N SER A 8 7.05 -3.66 -25.51
CA SER A 8 6.58 -2.86 -24.37
C SER A 8 7.64 -1.84 -23.96
N LYS A 9 7.22 -0.61 -23.62
CA LYS A 9 8.14 0.47 -23.19
C LYS A 9 9.09 0.02 -22.06
N GLY A 10 8.59 -0.81 -21.13
CA GLY A 10 9.38 -1.37 -20.03
C GLY A 10 10.46 -2.34 -20.50
N ALA A 11 10.15 -3.22 -21.45
CA ALA A 11 11.13 -4.15 -22.01
C ALA A 11 12.23 -3.41 -22.77
N LEU A 12 11.86 -2.38 -23.52
CA LEU A 12 12.81 -1.53 -24.23
C LEU A 12 13.76 -0.81 -23.26
N ALA A 13 13.22 -0.17 -22.22
CA ALA A 13 14.02 0.55 -21.22
C ALA A 13 14.97 -0.37 -20.43
N LYS A 14 14.51 -1.57 -20.07
CA LYS A 14 15.35 -2.57 -19.38
C LYS A 14 16.49 -3.05 -20.27
N THR A 15 16.18 -3.36 -21.53
CA THR A 15 17.15 -3.83 -22.52
C THR A 15 18.21 -2.77 -22.81
N ILE A 16 17.81 -1.51 -23.01
CA ILE A 16 18.75 -0.39 -23.21
C ILE A 16 19.69 -0.25 -22.01
N ARG A 17 19.16 -0.35 -20.79
CA ARG A 17 19.96 -0.26 -19.56
C ARG A 17 20.98 -1.40 -19.44
N GLU A 18 20.62 -2.60 -19.84
CA GLU A 18 21.52 -3.77 -19.83
C GLU A 18 22.59 -3.67 -20.91
N VAL A 19 22.26 -3.15 -22.10
CA VAL A 19 23.22 -2.87 -23.18
C VAL A 19 24.25 -1.83 -22.72
N ILE A 20 23.82 -0.71 -22.13
CA ILE A 20 24.72 0.34 -21.63
C ILE A 20 25.65 -0.18 -20.52
N ARG A 21 25.16 -1.10 -19.68
CA ARG A 21 25.95 -1.72 -18.60
C ARG A 21 26.89 -2.82 -19.09
N GLY A 22 26.90 -3.15 -20.38
CA GLY A 22 27.70 -4.25 -20.93
C GLY A 22 27.15 -5.64 -20.59
N GLY A 23 25.91 -5.75 -20.08
CA GLY A 23 25.34 -6.99 -19.58
C GLY A 23 25.01 -8.03 -20.66
N HIS A 24 24.92 -7.62 -21.94
CA HIS A 24 24.59 -8.52 -23.06
C HIS A 24 25.79 -8.83 -23.97
N GLY A 25 26.99 -8.30 -23.69
CA GLY A 25 28.16 -8.48 -24.55
C GLY A 25 27.99 -7.97 -26.00
N SER A 26 26.91 -7.23 -26.27
CA SER A 26 26.59 -6.67 -27.58
C SER A 26 27.27 -5.31 -27.78
N GLU A 27 27.47 -4.91 -29.04
CA GLU A 27 27.92 -3.56 -29.37
C GLU A 27 27.10 -2.50 -28.61
N PHE A 28 27.76 -1.41 -28.20
CA PHE A 28 27.20 -0.30 -27.42
C PHE A 28 25.93 0.32 -28.05
N LEU A 29 25.67 0.02 -29.33
CA LEU A 29 24.52 0.46 -30.12
C LEU A 29 24.04 -0.68 -31.03
N PRO A 30 23.24 -1.64 -30.53
CA PRO A 30 22.74 -2.75 -31.33
C PRO A 30 21.82 -2.23 -32.45
N SER A 31 21.88 -2.87 -33.62
CA SER A 31 20.95 -2.59 -34.72
C SER A 31 19.49 -2.84 -34.28
N ALA A 32 18.54 -2.15 -34.91
CA ALA A 32 17.13 -2.27 -34.54
C ALA A 32 16.59 -3.72 -34.50
N PRO A 33 16.99 -4.64 -35.40
CA PRO A 33 16.63 -6.06 -35.30
C PRO A 33 17.27 -6.78 -34.11
N ALA A 34 18.54 -6.47 -33.79
CA ALA A 34 19.24 -7.05 -32.64
C ALA A 34 18.61 -6.59 -31.31
N LEU A 35 18.20 -5.32 -31.23
CA LEU A 35 17.50 -4.77 -30.08
C LEU A 35 16.15 -5.45 -29.85
N ARG A 36 15.42 -5.79 -30.92
CA ARG A 36 14.15 -6.53 -30.83
C ARG A 36 14.34 -7.91 -30.18
N LEU A 37 15.34 -8.67 -30.61
CA LEU A 37 15.65 -9.98 -30.04
C LEU A 37 15.99 -9.90 -28.55
N LEU A 38 16.72 -8.87 -28.13
CA LEU A 38 17.04 -8.64 -26.71
C LEU A 38 15.79 -8.25 -25.91
N CYS A 39 14.93 -7.42 -26.47
CA CYS A 39 13.65 -7.07 -25.84
C CYS A 39 12.75 -8.31 -25.66
N ASP A 40 12.70 -9.19 -26.67
CA ASP A 40 11.89 -10.42 -26.61
C ASP A 40 12.41 -11.38 -25.53
N LYS A 41 13.73 -11.53 -25.41
CA LYS A 41 14.35 -12.30 -24.33
C LYS A 41 13.97 -11.75 -22.95
N ASN A 42 14.04 -10.42 -22.79
CA ASN A 42 13.67 -9.77 -21.54
C ASN A 42 12.18 -9.91 -21.21
N GLN A 43 11.30 -9.81 -22.21
CA GLN A 43 9.87 -10.02 -22.03
C GLN A 43 9.55 -11.46 -21.62
N ARG A 44 10.20 -12.46 -22.25
CA ARG A 44 10.04 -13.86 -21.87
C ARG A 44 10.50 -14.13 -20.44
N ALA A 45 11.67 -13.61 -20.05
CA ALA A 45 12.17 -13.76 -18.68
C ALA A 45 11.18 -13.18 -17.65
N VAL A 46 10.65 -11.98 -17.89
CA VAL A 46 9.64 -11.38 -17.00
C VAL A 46 8.36 -12.21 -16.94
N ALA A 47 7.90 -12.75 -18.07
CA ALA A 47 6.72 -13.61 -18.11
C ALA A 47 6.94 -14.93 -17.35
N GLU A 48 8.12 -15.54 -17.48
CA GLU A 48 8.52 -16.74 -16.76
C GLU A 48 8.62 -16.50 -15.25
N ASP A 49 9.19 -15.38 -14.82
CA ASP A 49 9.27 -15.00 -13.41
C ASP A 49 7.87 -14.79 -12.81
N LEU A 50 6.96 -14.15 -13.55
CA LEU A 50 5.56 -13.99 -13.14
C LEU A 50 4.84 -15.34 -13.05
N ALA A 51 5.10 -16.27 -13.97
CA ALA A 51 4.53 -17.61 -13.92
C ALA A 51 5.05 -18.41 -12.71
N ARG A 52 6.34 -18.32 -12.42
CA ARG A 52 6.95 -18.94 -11.22
C ARG A 52 6.39 -18.37 -9.93
N ALA A 53 6.20 -17.05 -9.87
CA ALA A 53 5.60 -16.39 -8.70
C ALA A 53 4.14 -16.84 -8.47
N ARG A 54 3.37 -17.06 -9.54
CA ARG A 54 2.01 -17.61 -9.43
C ARG A 54 2.03 -19.01 -8.84
N ILE A 55 2.85 -19.91 -9.39
CA ILE A 55 2.98 -21.30 -8.90
C ILE A 55 3.45 -21.31 -7.44
N HIS A 56 4.40 -20.46 -7.08
CA HIS A 56 4.88 -20.32 -5.70
C HIS A 56 3.77 -19.83 -4.75
N ASN A 57 2.95 -18.87 -5.18
CA ASN A 57 1.82 -18.41 -4.36
C ASN A 57 0.72 -19.47 -4.23
N GLU A 58 0.41 -20.17 -5.32
CA GLU A 58 -0.55 -21.28 -5.33
C GLU A 58 -0.10 -22.41 -4.39
N THR A 59 1.17 -22.81 -4.45
CA THR A 59 1.75 -23.81 -3.53
C THR A 59 1.75 -23.34 -2.08
N ILE A 60 2.01 -22.05 -1.80
CA ILE A 60 1.87 -21.50 -0.44
C ILE A 60 0.43 -21.57 0.03
N GLU A 61 -0.54 -21.20 -0.80
CA GLU A 61 -1.96 -21.27 -0.42
C GLU A 61 -2.44 -22.70 -0.21
N GLU A 62 -2.01 -23.63 -1.07
CA GLU A 62 -2.31 -25.05 -0.94
C GLU A 62 -1.68 -25.64 0.33
N ASN A 63 -0.41 -25.33 0.59
CA ASN A 63 0.27 -25.71 1.84
C ASN A 63 -0.42 -25.11 3.05
N LYS A 64 -0.91 -23.87 2.99
CA LYS A 64 -1.70 -23.27 4.08
C LYS A 64 -3.03 -24.01 4.29
N ARG A 65 -3.69 -24.46 3.22
CA ARG A 65 -4.93 -25.24 3.32
C ARG A 65 -4.70 -26.63 3.92
N LEU A 66 -3.61 -27.28 3.51
CA LEU A 66 -3.24 -28.62 4.00
C LEU A 66 -2.68 -28.59 5.42
N ALA A 67 -1.89 -27.58 5.75
CA ALA A 67 -1.26 -27.41 7.07
C ALA A 67 -2.16 -26.69 8.08
N ALA A 68 -3.30 -26.12 7.66
CA ALA A 68 -4.28 -25.59 8.61
C ALA A 68 -4.83 -26.76 9.43
N PRO A 69 -4.54 -26.86 10.73
CA PRO A 69 -5.22 -27.84 11.57
C PRO A 69 -6.72 -27.58 11.44
N ARG A 70 -7.50 -28.63 11.19
CA ARG A 70 -8.95 -28.61 11.39
C ARG A 70 -9.20 -28.46 12.88
N VAL A 71 -9.04 -27.24 13.39
CA VAL A 71 -9.40 -26.91 14.76
C VAL A 71 -10.91 -26.95 14.80
N GLU A 72 -11.47 -28.00 15.36
CA GLU A 72 -12.87 -27.99 15.79
C GLU A 72 -12.99 -26.82 16.79
N ARG A 73 -13.70 -25.79 16.34
CA ARG A 73 -13.84 -24.57 17.13
C ARG A 73 -14.91 -24.82 18.17
N ASP A 74 -14.49 -25.24 19.35
CA ASP A 74 -15.38 -25.37 20.50
C ASP A 74 -16.00 -24.03 20.91
N GLU A 75 -17.10 -24.06 21.63
CA GLU A 75 -17.77 -22.85 22.16
C GLU A 75 -16.81 -21.95 22.96
N ALA A 76 -15.86 -22.55 23.68
CA ALA A 76 -14.81 -21.83 24.41
C ALA A 76 -13.88 -21.01 23.49
N PHE A 77 -13.67 -21.42 22.23
CA PHE A 77 -12.92 -20.63 21.24
C PHE A 77 -13.69 -19.36 20.86
N TYR A 78 -14.99 -19.49 20.62
CA TYR A 78 -15.86 -18.36 20.29
C TYR A 78 -16.04 -17.39 21.47
N GLU A 79 -16.09 -17.89 22.70
CA GLU A 79 -16.08 -17.04 23.89
C GLU A 79 -14.79 -16.24 24.03
N ARG A 80 -13.62 -16.85 23.81
CA ARG A 80 -12.35 -16.11 23.81
C ARG A 80 -12.31 -15.04 22.72
N GLY A 81 -12.86 -15.35 21.55
CA GLY A 81 -13.02 -14.39 20.45
C GLY A 81 -13.91 -13.22 20.82
N ARG A 82 -15.09 -13.49 21.40
CA ARG A 82 -16.02 -12.47 21.88
C ARG A 82 -15.39 -11.59 22.97
N ARG A 83 -14.77 -12.19 23.99
CA ARG A 83 -14.07 -11.44 25.06
C ARG A 83 -12.96 -10.54 24.51
N ARG A 84 -12.19 -11.01 23.53
CA ARG A 84 -11.15 -10.19 22.88
C ARG A 84 -11.77 -9.01 22.13
N MET A 85 -12.85 -9.24 21.37
CA MET A 85 -13.57 -8.16 20.67
C MET A 85 -14.19 -7.16 21.64
N GLU A 86 -14.83 -7.63 22.70
CA GLU A 86 -15.42 -6.79 23.75
C GLU A 86 -14.35 -5.95 24.45
N SER A 87 -13.19 -6.53 24.78
CA SER A 87 -12.09 -5.79 25.40
C SER A 87 -11.51 -4.71 24.47
N PHE A 88 -11.43 -5.00 23.16
CA PHE A 88 -11.00 -4.02 22.17
C PHE A 88 -12.00 -2.88 22.03
N HIS A 89 -13.30 -3.20 21.96
CA HIS A 89 -14.35 -2.19 21.90
C HIS A 89 -14.43 -1.37 23.19
N ALA A 90 -14.22 -1.98 24.35
CA ALA A 90 -14.16 -1.26 25.63
C ALA A 90 -12.98 -0.28 25.66
N ALA A 91 -11.81 -0.67 25.13
CA ALA A 91 -10.65 0.22 25.02
C ALA A 91 -10.86 1.38 24.02
N MET A 92 -11.72 1.21 23.02
CA MET A 92 -12.03 2.25 22.03
C MET A 92 -13.21 3.15 22.41
N LYS A 93 -14.03 2.77 23.39
CA LYS A 93 -15.10 3.64 23.86
C LYS A 93 -14.46 4.80 24.62
N PRO A 94 -14.62 6.06 24.16
CA PRO A 94 -14.20 7.20 24.96
C PRO A 94 -14.99 7.17 26.27
N ASN A 95 -14.32 7.37 27.40
CA ASN A 95 -15.00 7.59 28.67
C ASN A 95 -15.92 8.80 28.55
N ASP A 96 -17.01 8.86 29.32
CA ASP A 96 -17.99 9.96 29.26
C ASP A 96 -17.36 11.35 29.42
N GLU A 97 -16.26 11.45 30.19
CA GLU A 97 -15.47 12.66 30.33
C GLU A 97 -14.70 13.01 29.04
N GLN A 98 -14.04 12.03 28.40
CA GLN A 98 -13.41 12.22 27.09
C GLN A 98 -14.42 12.53 25.98
N ALA A 99 -15.62 11.96 26.06
CA ALA A 99 -16.70 12.26 25.12
C ALA A 99 -17.21 13.71 25.28
N LYS A 100 -17.33 14.20 26.53
CA LYS A 100 -17.65 15.61 26.82
C LYS A 100 -16.54 16.55 26.40
N GLU A 101 -15.29 16.18 26.63
CA GLU A 101 -14.12 16.92 26.20
C GLU A 101 -13.96 16.97 24.66
N ASN A 102 -14.39 15.93 23.95
CA ASN A 102 -14.38 15.87 22.49
C ASN A 102 -15.71 16.32 21.88
N SER A 103 -16.61 16.91 22.68
CA SER A 103 -17.81 17.54 22.15
C SER A 103 -17.43 18.72 21.26
N TYR A 104 -18.30 19.03 20.30
CA TYR A 104 -18.11 20.15 19.39
C TYR A 104 -17.86 21.45 20.16
N ASP A 105 -18.71 21.77 21.13
CA ASP A 105 -18.61 23.00 21.90
C ASP A 105 -17.29 23.11 22.70
N ALA A 106 -16.84 22.00 23.29
CA ALA A 106 -15.56 21.96 24.01
C ALA A 106 -14.35 22.14 23.05
N ALA A 107 -14.42 21.55 21.86
CA ALA A 107 -13.40 21.74 20.83
C ALA A 107 -13.38 23.19 20.32
N MET A 108 -14.55 23.80 20.12
CA MET A 108 -14.68 25.19 19.70
C MET A 108 -14.10 26.15 20.73
N ALA A 109 -14.42 25.95 22.02
CA ALA A 109 -13.90 26.77 23.11
C ALA A 109 -12.37 26.71 23.22
N ARG A 110 -11.76 25.53 23.00
CA ARG A 110 -10.30 25.37 22.98
C ARG A 110 -9.65 26.10 21.80
N LEU A 111 -10.25 26.01 20.62
CA LEU A 111 -9.75 26.70 19.43
C LEU A 111 -9.84 28.22 19.59
N GLN A 112 -10.93 28.71 20.17
CA GLN A 112 -11.10 30.13 20.47
C GLN A 112 -10.07 30.60 21.50
N ALA A 113 -9.92 29.89 22.63
CA ALA A 113 -8.93 30.23 23.65
C ALA A 113 -7.50 30.20 23.10
N ALA A 114 -7.18 29.26 22.21
CA ALA A 114 -5.88 29.19 21.55
C ALA A 114 -5.66 30.34 20.55
N ALA A 115 -6.69 30.78 19.83
CA ALA A 115 -6.61 31.93 18.94
C ALA A 115 -6.38 33.23 19.74
N GLU A 116 -7.15 33.43 20.81
CA GLU A 116 -7.02 34.58 21.70
C GLU A 116 -5.64 34.65 22.37
N ALA A 117 -5.11 33.51 22.83
CA ALA A 117 -3.76 33.42 23.39
C ALA A 117 -2.65 33.78 22.37
N ASN A 118 -2.91 33.59 21.08
CA ASN A 118 -2.00 33.98 20.00
C ASN A 118 -2.31 35.37 19.42
N GLY A 119 -3.23 36.13 20.04
CA GLY A 119 -3.59 37.49 19.60
C GLY A 119 -4.42 37.53 18.31
N HIS A 120 -5.11 36.43 17.97
CA HIS A 120 -5.98 36.32 16.80
C HIS A 120 -7.44 36.21 17.21
N GLU A 121 -8.33 36.87 16.46
CA GLU A 121 -9.78 36.70 16.62
C GLU A 121 -10.22 35.39 15.95
N PHE A 122 -10.89 34.52 16.71
CA PHE A 122 -11.38 33.25 16.19
C PHE A 122 -12.69 33.46 15.43
N ASN A 123 -12.67 33.23 14.11
CA ASN A 123 -13.87 33.31 13.27
C ASN A 123 -14.02 32.05 12.41
N ILE A 124 -15.04 31.25 12.71
CA ILE A 124 -15.37 30.00 12.02
C ILE A 124 -15.69 30.23 10.55
N ASP A 125 -16.38 31.32 10.23
CA ASP A 125 -16.88 31.59 8.87
C ASP A 125 -15.75 31.91 7.89
N ASN A 126 -14.58 32.30 8.41
CA ASN A 126 -13.37 32.56 7.63
C ASN A 126 -12.41 31.36 7.56
N LEU A 127 -12.75 30.21 8.17
CA LEU A 127 -11.96 29.00 8.04
C LEU A 127 -12.07 28.46 6.61
N LYS A 128 -11.04 28.68 5.80
CA LYS A 128 -10.92 28.04 4.49
C LYS A 128 -10.88 26.53 4.70
N SER A 129 -11.84 25.81 4.10
CA SER A 129 -11.79 24.34 4.05
C SER A 129 -10.42 23.93 3.53
N ALA A 130 -9.71 23.10 4.28
CA ALA A 130 -8.48 22.51 3.79
C ALA A 130 -8.80 21.78 2.48
N PRO A 131 -7.95 21.92 1.44
CA PRO A 131 -8.10 21.11 0.25
C PRO A 131 -8.05 19.64 0.67
N SER A 132 -9.05 18.86 0.28
CA SER A 132 -9.13 17.42 0.55
C SER A 132 -8.09 16.68 -0.30
N GLY A 133 -6.81 16.90 0.00
CA GLY A 133 -5.71 16.14 -0.55
C GLY A 133 -5.65 14.76 0.08
N THR A 134 -5.17 13.77 -0.68
CA THR A 134 -4.99 12.38 -0.24
C THR A 134 -4.28 12.34 1.12
N PHE A 135 -5.03 11.99 2.16
CA PHE A 135 -4.52 11.76 3.50
C PHE A 135 -3.43 10.68 3.40
N LYS A 136 -2.15 11.08 3.48
CA LYS A 136 -1.06 10.11 3.59
C LYS A 136 -1.19 9.49 4.97
N GLN A 137 -1.66 8.25 5.00
CA GLN A 137 -1.69 7.37 6.15
C GLN A 137 -0.26 7.20 6.70
N ALA A 138 0.19 8.15 7.51
CA ALA A 138 1.41 8.03 8.30
C ALA A 138 1.02 7.32 9.59
N GLY A 139 1.18 5.99 9.64
CA GLY A 139 0.89 5.24 10.87
C GLY A 139 0.70 3.74 10.69
N ARG A 140 1.76 3.04 10.29
CA ARG A 140 1.94 1.63 10.68
C ARG A 140 3.43 1.33 10.83
N ALA A 141 4.01 1.86 11.90
CA ALA A 141 5.28 1.40 12.45
C ALA A 141 5.18 1.50 13.98
N ALA A 142 5.64 0.45 14.65
CA ALA A 142 5.54 0.09 16.07
C ALA A 142 4.29 -0.71 16.43
#